data_AF-A0A662U4D0-F1
#
_entry.id   AF-A0A662U4D0-F1
#
_cell.length_a   1.000
_cell.length_b   1.000
_cell.length_c   1.000
_cell.angle_alpha   90.00
_cell.angle_beta   90.00
_cell.angle_gamma   90.00
#
_symmetry.space_group_name_H-M   'P 1'
#
loop_
_entity.id
_entity.type
_entity.pdbx_description
1 polymer ?
#
loop_
_entity_poly.entity_id
_entity_poly.type
_entity_poly.pdbx_seq_one_letter_code
_entity_poly.pdbx_strand_id
1 'polypeptide(L)'
;MVRVYSELMKALLSGKFVYTAEIEAGKTANLEGIIEKAKRLKGYVTAINITDNPGACAHMNPLIPSYVIQRDVGIETVYQLTCRDRNRLALTSDLLAAAALGIKNILVMTGD
;
A
#
# COMPACT_ATOMS: atom_id res chain seq x y z
N MET A 1 -20.60 -14.07 12.27
CA MET A 1 -19.51 -14.30 11.28
C MET A 1 -18.67 -13.03 11.18
N VAL A 2 -17.35 -13.14 11.12
CA VAL A 2 -16.46 -11.99 10.91
C VAL A 2 -16.63 -11.50 9.46
N ARG A 3 -16.91 -10.21 9.27
CA ARG A 3 -17.02 -9.62 7.92
C ARG A 3 -15.62 -9.42 7.35
N VAL A 4 -15.39 -9.90 6.13
CA VAL A 4 -14.11 -9.81 5.42
C VAL A 4 -14.19 -8.71 4.37
N TYR A 5 -13.18 -7.83 4.32
CA TYR A 5 -13.16 -6.68 3.41
C TYR A 5 -12.10 -6.79 2.31
N SER A 6 -11.01 -7.53 2.54
CA SER A 6 -9.84 -7.64 1.65
C SER A 6 -9.29 -9.08 1.62
N GLU A 7 -8.50 -9.43 0.59
CA GLU A 7 -7.86 -10.76 0.52
C GLU A 7 -6.76 -10.90 1.59
N LEU A 8 -6.07 -9.81 1.95
CA LEU A 8 -5.12 -9.82 3.06
C LEU A 8 -5.82 -10.13 4.38
N MET A 9 -6.95 -9.49 4.67
CA MET A 9 -7.73 -9.77 5.88
C MET A 9 -8.18 -11.24 5.92
N LYS A 10 -8.66 -11.77 4.79
CA LYS A 10 -9.07 -13.16 4.66
C LYS A 10 -7.92 -14.13 4.93
N ALA A 11 -6.73 -13.85 4.39
CA ALA A 11 -5.54 -14.67 4.58
C ALA A 11 -5.09 -14.66 6.05
N LEU A 12 -5.06 -13.48 6.68
CA LEU A 12 -4.69 -13.36 8.10
C LEU A 12 -5.67 -14.11 9.02
N LEU A 13 -6.96 -14.07 8.71
CA LEU A 13 -8.00 -14.80 9.46
C LEU A 13 -8.00 -16.32 9.21
N SER A 14 -7.30 -16.80 8.17
CA SER A 14 -7.32 -18.23 7.83
C SER A 14 -6.45 -19.10 8.75
N GLY A 15 -5.69 -18.50 9.67
CA GLY A 15 -4.75 -19.21 10.55
C GLY A 15 -3.53 -19.83 9.84
N LYS A 16 -3.32 -19.50 8.56
CA LYS A 16 -2.13 -19.92 7.80
C LYS A 16 -1.05 -18.85 7.91
N PHE A 17 0.20 -19.25 7.69
CA PHE A 17 1.29 -18.28 7.57
C PHE A 17 1.09 -17.43 6.31
N VAL A 18 1.15 -16.11 6.44
CA VAL A 18 0.90 -15.15 5.36
C VAL A 18 2.20 -14.45 5.00
N TYR A 19 2.55 -14.46 3.71
CA TYR A 19 3.68 -13.71 3.18
C TYR A 19 3.19 -12.39 2.57
N THR A 20 3.87 -11.31 2.95
CA THR A 20 3.76 -9.98 2.33
C THR A 20 5.13 -9.54 1.84
N ALA A 21 5.16 -8.58 0.92
CA ALA A 21 6.40 -7.92 0.51
C ALA A 21 6.28 -6.41 0.72
N GLU A 22 7.41 -5.72 0.61
CA GLU A 22 7.49 -4.27 0.67
C GLU A 22 8.17 -3.72 -0.57
N ILE A 23 7.65 -2.60 -1.09
CA ILE A 23 8.25 -1.83 -2.19
C ILE A 23 8.20 -0.35 -1.82
N GLU A 24 9.29 0.37 -2.05
CA GLU A 24 9.32 1.82 -1.91
C GLU A 24 8.61 2.53 -3.07
N ALA A 25 7.86 3.60 -2.79
CA ALA A 25 7.12 4.40 -3.78
C ALA A 25 8.01 5.13 -4.80
N GLY A 26 9.34 5.07 -4.65
CA GLY A 26 10.32 5.68 -5.55
C GLY A 26 10.44 7.19 -5.40
N LYS A 27 11.56 7.76 -5.87
CA LYS A 27 11.87 9.20 -5.79
C LYS A 27 11.52 10.00 -7.05
N THR A 28 10.90 9.36 -8.04
CA THR A 28 10.55 9.97 -9.33
C THR A 28 9.10 9.64 -9.68
N ALA A 29 8.54 10.32 -10.69
CA ALA A 29 7.21 10.04 -11.20
C ALA A 29 7.10 8.74 -12.04
N ASN A 30 8.21 8.04 -12.30
CA ASN A 30 8.21 6.84 -13.14
C ASN A 30 7.82 5.59 -12.31
N LEU A 31 6.73 4.93 -12.71
CA LEU A 31 6.19 3.74 -12.06
C LEU A 31 6.69 2.41 -12.65
N GLU A 32 7.38 2.41 -13.80
CA GLU A 32 7.77 1.18 -14.53
C GLU A 32 8.55 0.22 -13.64
N GLY A 33 9.56 0.72 -12.91
CA GLY A 33 10.37 -0.10 -12.01
C GLY A 33 9.59 -0.65 -10.82
N ILE A 34 8.60 0.08 -10.32
CA ILE A 34 7.73 -0.35 -9.21
C ILE A 34 6.77 -1.44 -9.69
N ILE A 35 6.16 -1.26 -10.86
CA ILE A 35 5.28 -2.23 -11.49
C ILE A 35 6.03 -3.53 -11.78
N GLU A 36 7.26 -3.45 -12.30
CA GLU A 36 8.06 -4.63 -12.60
C GLU A 36 8.44 -5.41 -11.34
N LYS A 37 8.83 -4.71 -10.26
CA LYS A 37 9.02 -5.35 -8.94
C LYS A 37 7.75 -6.04 -8.46
N ALA A 38 6.59 -5.40 -8.57
CA ALA A 38 5.31 -5.97 -8.15
C ALA A 38 4.93 -7.22 -8.97
N LYS A 39 5.16 -7.21 -10.29
CA LYS A 39 4.94 -8.38 -11.16
C LYS A 39 5.77 -9.58 -10.72
N ARG A 40 7.03 -9.37 -10.34
CA ARG A 40 7.93 -10.43 -9.86
C ARG A 40 7.49 -11.05 -8.53
N LEU A 41 6.73 -10.29 -7.72
CA LEU A 41 6.19 -10.75 -6.44
C LEU A 41 4.79 -11.39 -6.56
N LYS A 42 4.09 -11.15 -7.68
CA LYS A 42 2.76 -11.69 -7.91
C LYS A 42 2.78 -13.22 -7.86
N GLY A 43 1.88 -13.80 -7.07
CA GLY A 43 1.78 -15.25 -6.87
C GLY A 43 2.63 -15.79 -5.72
N TYR A 44 3.56 -14.99 -5.18
CA TYR A 44 4.38 -15.36 -4.01
C TYR A 44 3.91 -14.71 -2.71
N VAL A 45 3.28 -13.52 -2.80
CA VAL A 45 2.81 -12.77 -1.64
C VAL A 45 1.32 -12.45 -1.74
N THR A 46 0.67 -12.28 -0.59
CA THR A 46 -0.77 -11.96 -0.50
C THR A 46 -1.03 -10.48 -0.74
N ALA A 47 -0.13 -9.62 -0.26
CA ALA A 47 -0.22 -8.18 -0.45
C ALA A 47 1.19 -7.54 -0.47
N ILE A 48 1.27 -6.35 -1.06
CA ILE A 48 2.49 -5.54 -1.11
C ILE A 48 2.28 -4.24 -0.32
N ASN A 49 3.10 -4.02 0.71
CA ASN A 49 3.21 -2.73 1.39
C ASN A 49 3.96 -1.73 0.52
N ILE A 50 3.40 -0.53 0.34
CA ILE A 50 4.06 0.55 -0.39
C ILE A 50 4.41 1.66 0.59
N THR A 51 5.70 1.92 0.79
CA THR A 51 6.19 2.79 1.87
C THR A 51 5.97 4.28 1.60
N ASP A 52 5.77 5.04 2.68
CA ASP A 52 5.59 6.50 2.67
C ASP A 52 6.83 7.17 3.27
N ASN A 53 7.54 7.93 2.45
CA ASN A 53 8.74 8.71 2.81
C ASN A 53 9.72 7.99 3.77
N PRO A 54 10.22 6.78 3.42
CA PRO A 54 11.14 6.05 4.29
C PRO A 54 12.37 6.91 4.65
N GLY A 55 12.73 6.91 5.94
CA GLY A 55 13.84 7.71 6.47
C GLY A 55 13.63 9.23 6.36
N ALA A 56 12.37 9.70 6.43
CA ALA A 56 11.99 11.11 6.24
C ALA A 56 12.50 11.72 4.92
N CYS A 57 12.71 10.89 3.91
CA CYS A 57 13.13 11.31 2.58
C CYS A 57 11.92 11.44 1.67
N ALA A 58 11.86 12.50 0.86
CA ALA A 58 10.77 12.69 -0.09
C ALA A 58 10.71 11.56 -1.15
N HIS A 59 9.55 10.92 -1.23
CA HIS A 59 9.19 9.93 -2.24
C HIS A 59 7.84 10.30 -2.85
N MET A 60 7.45 9.60 -3.92
CA MET A 60 6.08 9.69 -4.43
C MET A 60 5.09 9.31 -3.32
N ASN A 61 3.94 9.98 -3.25
CA ASN A 61 2.86 9.55 -2.36
C ASN A 61 2.48 8.10 -2.71
N PRO A 62 2.54 7.15 -1.75
CA PRO A 62 2.37 5.73 -2.05
C PRO A 62 0.98 5.35 -2.55
N LEU A 63 -0.02 6.24 -2.45
CA LEU A 63 -1.37 5.97 -2.93
C LEU A 63 -1.41 5.64 -4.42
N ILE A 64 -0.66 6.38 -5.24
CA ILE A 64 -0.61 6.18 -6.69
C ILE A 64 -0.02 4.82 -7.06
N PRO A 65 1.20 4.44 -6.62
CA PRO A 65 1.74 3.11 -6.90
C PRO A 65 0.86 2.00 -6.29
N SER A 66 0.28 2.19 -5.11
CA SER A 66 -0.69 1.25 -4.52
C SER A 66 -1.88 0.97 -5.45
N TYR A 67 -2.49 2.02 -6.01
CA TYR A 67 -3.62 1.89 -6.94
C TYR A 67 -3.20 1.26 -8.26
N VAL A 68 -2.09 1.71 -8.85
CA VAL A 68 -1.60 1.23 -10.15
C VAL A 68 -1.20 -0.24 -10.08
N ILE A 69 -0.54 -0.68 -8.99
CA ILE A 69 -0.24 -2.09 -8.76
C ILE A 69 -1.53 -2.92 -8.67
N GLN A 70 -2.53 -2.47 -7.90
CA GLN A 70 -3.80 -3.18 -7.82
C GLN A 70 -4.50 -3.29 -9.18
N ARG A 71 -4.52 -2.19 -9.95
CA ARG A 71 -5.18 -2.12 -11.26
C ARG A 71 -4.48 -2.96 -12.33
N ASP A 72 -3.17 -2.82 -12.46
CA ASP A 72 -2.42 -3.33 -13.61
C ASP A 72 -1.76 -4.69 -13.33
N VAL A 73 -1.32 -4.92 -12.08
CA VAL A 73 -0.69 -6.18 -11.67
C VAL A 73 -1.72 -7.12 -11.05
N GLY A 74 -2.78 -6.61 -10.42
CA GLY A 74 -3.82 -7.44 -9.81
C GLY A 74 -3.37 -8.11 -8.51
N ILE A 75 -2.54 -7.42 -7.73
CA ILE A 75 -2.16 -7.82 -6.37
C ILE A 75 -2.59 -6.73 -5.38
N GLU A 76 -3.16 -7.15 -4.25
CA GLU A 76 -3.63 -6.23 -3.22
C GLU A 76 -2.46 -5.44 -2.62
N THR A 77 -2.68 -4.17 -2.30
CA THR A 77 -1.65 -3.33 -1.68
C THR A 77 -2.05 -2.88 -0.28
N VAL A 78 -1.04 -2.60 0.52
CA VAL A 78 -1.15 -1.91 1.81
C VAL A 78 -0.57 -0.52 1.61
N TYR A 79 -1.41 0.50 1.74
CA TYR A 79 -1.02 1.89 1.63
C TYR A 79 -0.43 2.35 2.96
N GLN A 80 0.88 2.53 3.02
CA GLN A 80 1.51 3.11 4.20
C GLN A 80 1.22 4.62 4.24
N LEU A 81 0.91 5.14 5.42
CA LEU A 81 0.63 6.55 5.63
C LEU A 81 1.32 7.03 6.90
N THR A 82 2.33 7.89 6.76
CA THR A 82 3.00 8.53 7.89
C THR A 82 2.31 9.84 8.27
N CYS A 83 2.11 10.06 9.57
CA CYS A 83 1.44 11.24 10.10
C CYS A 83 2.36 12.47 10.24
N ARG A 84 3.69 12.28 10.34
CA ARG A 84 4.69 13.34 10.58
C ARG A 84 4.54 14.55 9.65
N ASP A 85 4.35 14.31 8.35
CA ASP A 85 4.47 15.32 7.31
C ASP A 85 3.10 15.88 6.82
N ARG A 86 1.99 15.46 7.44
CA ARG A 86 0.63 15.81 6.99
C ARG A 86 -0.24 16.30 8.15
N ASN A 87 -1.03 17.34 7.89
CA ASN A 87 -2.05 17.77 8.84
C ASN A 87 -3.32 16.88 8.75
N ARG A 88 -4.24 17.05 9.70
CA ARG A 88 -5.49 16.25 9.76
C ARG A 88 -6.33 16.33 8.48
N LEU A 89 -6.37 17.49 7.81
CA LEU A 89 -7.13 17.65 6.56
C LEU A 89 -6.50 16.83 5.44
N ALA A 90 -5.17 16.92 5.27
CA ALA A 90 -4.42 16.14 4.30
C ALA A 90 -4.56 14.63 4.52
N LEU A 91 -4.45 14.16 5.76
CA LEU A 91 -4.69 12.75 6.11
C LEU A 91 -6.12 12.31 5.76
N THR A 92 -7.11 13.13 6.08
CA THR A 92 -8.52 12.81 5.79
C THR A 92 -8.77 12.74 4.27
N SER A 93 -8.23 13.69 3.50
CA SER A 93 -8.37 13.67 2.04
C SER A 93 -7.67 12.46 1.41
N ASP A 94 -6.48 12.10 1.90
CA ASP A 94 -5.74 10.93 1.41
C ASP A 94 -6.50 9.62 1.67
N LEU A 95 -7.09 9.46 2.86
CA LEU A 95 -7.92 8.29 3.20
C LEU A 95 -9.19 8.19 2.35
N LEU A 96 -9.86 9.31 2.08
CA LEU A 96 -11.04 9.35 1.21
C LEU A 96 -10.68 8.99 -0.24
N ALA A 97 -9.55 9.50 -0.74
CA ALA A 97 -9.03 9.15 -2.06
C ALA A 97 -8.66 7.65 -2.14
N ALA A 98 -7.99 7.11 -1.11
CA ALA A 98 -7.68 5.69 -1.01
C ALA A 98 -8.94 4.81 -1.08
N ALA A 99 -9.97 5.16 -0.30
CA ALA A 99 -11.24 4.46 -0.32
C ALA A 99 -11.92 4.52 -1.70
N ALA A 100 -11.92 5.69 -2.36
CA ALA A 100 -12.49 5.86 -3.70
C ALA A 100 -11.76 5.04 -4.77
N LEU A 101 -10.45 4.84 -4.62
CA LEU A 101 -9.62 3.99 -5.48
C LEU A 101 -9.71 2.50 -5.15
N GLY A 102 -10.49 2.11 -4.14
CA GLY A 102 -10.65 0.72 -3.71
C GLY A 102 -9.44 0.17 -2.95
N ILE A 103 -8.61 1.03 -2.35
CA ILE A 103 -7.58 0.62 -1.39
C ILE A 103 -8.26 0.25 -0.08
N LYS A 104 -8.01 -0.97 0.40
CA LYS A 104 -8.71 -1.53 1.56
C LYS A 104 -7.82 -1.74 2.78
N ASN A 105 -6.51 -1.70 2.59
CA ASN A 105 -5.54 -1.90 3.67
C ASN A 105 -4.66 -0.67 3.78
N ILE A 106 -4.58 -0.12 4.99
CA ILE A 106 -3.80 1.09 5.28
C ILE A 106 -2.95 0.79 6.52
N LEU A 107 -1.66 1.07 6.42
CA LEU A 107 -0.72 0.98 7.53
C LEU A 107 -0.40 2.41 8.00
N VAL A 108 -1.03 2.83 9.09
CA VAL A 108 -0.84 4.17 9.65
C VAL A 108 0.33 4.14 10.64
N MET A 109 1.26 5.07 10.48
CA MET A 109 2.46 5.18 11.32
C MET A 109 2.68 6.62 11.77
N THR A 110 3.33 6.81 12.91
CA THR A 110 3.75 8.14 13.36
C THR A 110 4.78 8.76 12.39
N GLY A 111 5.70 7.94 11.89
CA GLY A 111 7.01 8.41 11.41
C GLY A 111 7.98 8.54 12.59
N ASP A 112 9.28 8.62 12.28
CA ASP A 112 10.36 8.89 13.26
C ASP A 112 10.31 10.31 13.88
#